data_AF-A0A3A5T6D3-F1
#
_entry.id   AF-A0A3A5T6D3-F1
#
_cell.length_a   1.000
_cell.length_b   1.000
_cell.length_c   1.000
_cell.angle_alpha   90.00
_cell.angle_beta   90.00
_cell.angle_gamma   90.00
#
_symmetry.space_group_name_H-M   'P 1'
#
loop_
_entity.id
_entity.type
_entity.pdbx_description
1 polymer ?
#
loop_
_entity_poly.entity_id
_entity_poly.type
_entity_poly.pdbx_seq_one_letter_code
_entity_poly.pdbx_strand_id
1 'polypeptide(L)'
;MRSIKCIITGIRELNLFSTIYLNFITFPFKKAVRFPILIFGKISIKNARKGKMVFNCPLKTGTLQIGKSGLGFLDKKNCLTKWNISGTLYVYGRASIG
;
A
#
# COMPACT_ATOMS: atom_id res chain seq x y z
N MET A 1 7.51 12.85 20.93
CA MET A 1 8.31 11.69 20.46
C MET A 1 7.38 10.61 19.91
N ARG A 2 7.41 10.32 18.60
CA ARG A 2 6.64 9.20 18.01
C ARG A 2 7.22 7.91 18.59
N SER A 3 6.47 7.30 19.51
CA SER A 3 6.89 6.12 20.25
C SER A 3 7.37 5.03 19.29
N ILE A 4 8.59 4.53 19.52
CA ILE A 4 9.31 3.50 18.74
C ILE A 4 8.41 2.28 18.46
N LYS A 5 7.44 2.01 19.35
CA LYS A 5 6.38 1.01 19.16
C LYS A 5 5.62 1.16 17.83
N CYS A 6 5.22 2.36 17.41
CA CYS A 6 4.46 2.56 16.16
C CYS A 6 5.26 2.23 14.88
N ILE A 7 6.58 2.39 14.93
CA ILE A 7 7.46 2.03 13.80
C ILE A 7 7.62 0.52 13.73
N ILE A 8 7.84 -0.13 14.88
CA ILE A 8 8.01 -1.59 14.99
C ILE A 8 6.71 -2.34 14.67
N THR A 9 5.55 -1.86 15.13
CA THR A 9 4.25 -2.48 14.82
C THR A 9 3.89 -2.37 13.34
N GLY A 10 4.31 -1.31 12.66
CA GLY A 10 4.10 -1.15 11.22
C GLY A 10 4.77 -2.22 10.36
N ILE A 11 5.91 -2.78 10.81
CA ILE A 11 6.65 -3.82 10.05
C ILE A 11 5.98 -5.19 10.19
N ARG A 12 5.36 -5.48 11.34
CA ARG A 12 4.81 -6.81 11.66
C ARG A 12 3.51 -7.16 10.91
N GLU A 13 2.85 -6.16 10.33
CA GLU A 13 1.61 -6.31 9.58
C GLU A 13 1.83 -6.23 8.07
N LEU A 14 3.07 -6.13 7.58
CA LEU A 14 3.34 -5.96 6.16
C LEU A 14 3.06 -7.24 5.38
N ASN A 15 2.14 -7.17 4.43
CA ASN A 15 1.79 -8.28 3.55
C ASN A 15 2.68 -8.26 2.31
N LEU A 16 3.79 -9.00 2.39
CA LEU A 16 4.81 -9.06 1.33
C LEU A 16 4.26 -9.62 0.02
N PHE A 17 3.45 -10.68 0.07
CA PHE A 17 2.88 -11.30 -1.13
C PHE A 17 2.02 -10.32 -1.92
N SER A 18 1.07 -9.67 -1.25
CA SER A 18 0.22 -8.67 -1.91
C SER A 18 1.01 -7.46 -2.37
N THR A 19 2.03 -7.05 -1.61
CA THR A 19 2.94 -5.94 -1.96
C THR A 19 3.70 -6.24 -3.24
N ILE A 20 4.31 -7.43 -3.35
CA ILE A 20 5.00 -7.88 -4.57
C ILE A 20 4.00 -7.95 -5.72
N TYR A 21 2.86 -8.61 -5.53
CA TYR A 21 1.85 -8.75 -6.57
C TYR A 21 1.41 -7.39 -7.16
N LEU A 22 1.06 -6.41 -6.31
CA LEU A 22 0.61 -5.10 -6.75
C LEU A 22 1.71 -4.25 -7.39
N ASN A 23 2.96 -4.29 -6.90
CA ASN A 23 4.05 -3.54 -7.52
C ASN A 23 4.38 -4.07 -8.92
N PHE A 24 4.43 -5.39 -9.08
CA PHE A 24 4.82 -6.03 -10.34
C PHE A 24 3.69 -6.02 -11.39
N ILE A 25 2.41 -6.01 -10.98
CA ILE A 25 1.29 -5.84 -11.93
C ILE A 25 1.12 -4.39 -12.39
N THR A 26 1.49 -3.42 -11.54
CA THR A 26 1.29 -1.99 -11.82
C THR A 26 2.47 -1.38 -12.57
N PHE A 27 3.70 -1.79 -12.25
CA PHE A 27 4.90 -1.15 -12.74
C PHE A 27 5.81 -2.12 -13.49
N PRO A 28 6.60 -1.62 -14.47
CA PRO A 28 7.68 -2.41 -15.06
C PRO A 28 8.72 -2.78 -13.99
N PHE A 29 9.41 -3.90 -14.18
CA PHE A 29 10.34 -4.52 -13.22
C PHE A 29 11.30 -3.51 -12.55
N LYS A 30 11.94 -2.64 -13.34
CA LYS A 30 12.87 -1.61 -12.84
C LYS A 30 12.25 -0.64 -11.81
N LYS A 31 10.96 -0.34 -11.94
CA LYS A 31 10.20 0.52 -11.03
C LYS A 31 9.59 -0.28 -9.88
N ALA A 32 9.13 -1.49 -10.15
CA ALA A 32 8.51 -2.39 -9.15
C ALA A 32 9.48 -2.77 -8.02
N VAL A 33 10.75 -3.01 -8.32
CA VAL A 33 11.80 -3.39 -7.34
C VAL A 33 12.03 -2.31 -6.28
N ARG A 34 11.67 -1.05 -6.53
CA ARG A 34 11.76 0.02 -5.51
C ARG A 34 10.65 -0.06 -4.46
N PHE A 35 9.69 -0.97 -4.62
CA PHE A 35 8.52 -1.16 -3.77
C PHE A 35 7.81 0.17 -3.42
N PRO A 36 7.36 0.93 -4.44
CA PRO A 36 6.64 2.18 -4.20
C PRO A 36 5.31 1.98 -3.48
N ILE A 37 4.64 0.84 -3.66
CA ILE A 37 3.39 0.49 -2.96
C ILE A 37 3.75 -0.47 -1.83
N LEU A 38 3.28 -0.23 -0.61
CA LEU A 38 3.39 -1.14 0.54
C LEU A 38 2.02 -1.44 1.09
N ILE A 39 1.75 -2.70 1.38
CA ILE A 39 0.45 -3.17 1.85
C ILE A 39 0.61 -3.75 3.24
N PHE A 40 -0.27 -3.32 4.14
CA PHE A 40 -0.33 -3.76 5.52
C PHE A 40 -1.69 -4.42 5.79
N GLY A 41 -1.67 -5.48 6.59
CA GLY A 41 -2.85 -6.23 7.02
C GLY A 41 -3.48 -7.07 5.92
N LYS A 42 -4.77 -7.39 6.14
CA LYS A 42 -5.59 -8.15 5.19
C LYS A 42 -6.16 -7.20 4.14
N ILE A 43 -5.84 -7.49 2.87
CA ILE A 43 -6.35 -6.75 1.73
C ILE A 43 -7.12 -7.69 0.80
N SER A 44 -8.24 -7.23 0.26
CA SER A 44 -8.94 -7.88 -0.84
C SER A 44 -8.71 -7.04 -2.10
N ILE A 45 -7.84 -7.54 -2.97
CA ILE A 45 -7.51 -6.91 -4.24
C ILE A 45 -8.52 -7.40 -5.27
N LYS A 46 -9.40 -6.50 -5.70
CA LYS A 46 -10.34 -6.74 -6.80
C LYS A 46 -9.90 -5.94 -8.01
N ASN A 47 -9.95 -6.55 -9.19
CA ASN A 47 -9.68 -5.88 -10.46
C ASN A 47 -8.32 -5.15 -10.55
N ALA A 48 -7.24 -5.72 -9.98
CA ALA A 48 -5.91 -5.11 -9.94
C ALA A 48 -5.40 -4.57 -11.29
N ARG A 49 -5.80 -5.23 -12.39
CA ARG A 49 -5.37 -4.92 -13.76
C ARG A 49 -6.28 -3.92 -14.49
N LYS A 50 -7.49 -3.66 -13.99
CA LYS A 50 -8.45 -2.75 -14.66
C LYS A 50 -8.13 -1.28 -14.37
N GLY A 51 -7.66 -0.98 -13.16
CA GLY A 51 -7.26 0.36 -12.77
C GLY A 51 -5.88 0.73 -13.32
N LYS A 52 -5.70 2.00 -13.68
CA LYS A 52 -4.40 2.57 -14.06
C LYS A 52 -3.87 3.41 -12.91
N MET A 53 -2.64 3.20 -12.50
CA MET A 53 -1.99 4.09 -11.52
C MET A 53 -0.91 4.92 -12.19
N VAL A 54 -1.01 6.23 -12.02
CA VAL A 54 -0.06 7.21 -12.57
C VAL A 54 0.59 7.94 -11.40
N PHE A 55 1.90 7.73 -11.25
CA PHE A 55 2.69 8.38 -10.22
C PHE A 55 3.43 9.57 -10.85
N ASN A 56 2.99 10.78 -10.52
CA ASN A 56 3.59 12.04 -10.96
C ASN A 56 4.64 12.55 -9.95
N CYS A 57 5.24 11.63 -9.19
CA CYS A 57 6.22 11.92 -8.15
C CYS A 57 7.41 10.94 -8.27
N PRO A 58 8.57 11.29 -7.69
CA PRO A 58 9.70 10.36 -7.65
C PRO A 58 9.31 9.08 -6.90
N LEU A 59 9.32 7.95 -7.60
CA LEU A 59 9.00 6.62 -7.05
C LEU A 59 10.04 6.22 -6.00
N LYS A 60 9.70 6.44 -4.74
CA LYS A 60 10.46 6.02 -3.55
C LYS A 60 9.72 4.88 -2.85
N THR A 61 10.43 4.08 -2.07
CA THR A 61 9.84 2.99 -1.29
C THR A 61 8.74 3.52 -0.37
N GLY A 62 7.56 2.88 -0.38
CA GLY A 62 6.42 3.28 0.46
C GLY A 62 5.84 4.65 0.11
N THR A 63 5.91 5.06 -1.16
CA THR A 63 5.19 6.23 -1.68
C THR A 63 3.69 6.07 -1.47
N LEU A 64 3.13 4.88 -1.71
CA LEU A 64 1.74 4.56 -1.41
C LEU A 64 1.70 3.46 -0.35
N GLN A 65 1.05 3.72 0.77
CA GLN A 65 0.87 2.76 1.85
C GLN A 65 -0.62 2.42 1.97
N ILE A 66 -0.97 1.14 1.98
CA ILE A 66 -2.36 0.68 2.00
C ILE A 66 -2.58 -0.19 3.24
N GLY A 67 -3.69 -0.01 3.95
CA GLY A 67 -4.03 -0.75 5.17
C GLY A 67 -3.19 -0.39 6.39
N LYS A 68 -2.44 0.72 6.33
CA LYS A 68 -1.63 1.20 7.46
C LYS A 68 -2.51 1.97 8.45
N SER A 69 -3.23 1.24 9.29
CA SER A 69 -4.06 1.85 10.34
C SER A 69 -3.19 2.17 11.56
N GLY A 70 -2.90 3.46 11.75
CA GLY A 70 -2.19 3.99 12.92
C GLY A 70 -3.10 4.30 14.12
N LEU A 71 -4.41 4.09 13.96
CA LEU A 71 -5.41 4.36 15.00
C LEU A 71 -5.56 3.12 15.88
N GLY A 72 -5.16 3.25 17.15
CA GLY A 72 -5.24 2.17 18.14
C GLY A 72 -6.66 1.71 18.48
N PHE A 73 -7.67 2.35 17.91
CA PHE A 73 -9.10 2.09 18.14
C PHE A 73 -9.77 1.27 17.03
N LEU A 74 -9.06 0.96 15.95
CA LEU A 74 -9.63 0.18 14.84
C LEU A 74 -9.36 -1.31 15.08
N ASP A 75 -10.41 -2.13 15.10
CA ASP A 75 -10.33 -3.59 15.19
C ASP A 75 -9.61 -4.20 13.97
N LYS A 76 -8.27 -4.22 14.05
CA LYS A 76 -7.38 -4.69 12.98
C LYS A 76 -7.65 -6.13 12.51
N LYS A 77 -8.32 -6.95 13.32
CA LYS A 77 -8.65 -8.34 12.98
C LYS A 77 -9.79 -8.46 11.95
N ASN A 78 -10.72 -7.50 11.92
CA ASN A 78 -11.93 -7.54 11.09
C ASN A 78 -11.97 -6.48 9.99
N CYS A 79 -11.10 -5.46 10.04
CA CYS A 79 -11.02 -4.45 8.97
C CYS A 79 -10.31 -5.00 7.73
N LEU A 80 -11.10 -5.35 6.72
CA LEU A 80 -10.61 -5.75 5.41
C LEU A 80 -10.48 -4.52 4.51
N THR A 81 -9.25 -4.14 4.17
CA THR A 81 -9.05 -3.08 3.17
C THR A 81 -9.44 -3.63 1.80
N LYS A 82 -10.35 -2.96 1.09
CA LYS A 82 -10.76 -3.34 -0.27
C LYS A 82 -10.04 -2.45 -1.27
N TRP A 83 -9.20 -3.07 -2.10
CA TRP A 83 -8.56 -2.40 -3.21
C TRP A 83 -9.35 -2.68 -4.48
N ASN A 84 -10.09 -1.70 -4.98
CA ASN A 84 -10.86 -1.81 -6.22
C ASN A 84 -10.73 -0.51 -7.01
N ILE A 85 -9.84 -0.50 -8.00
CA ILE A 85 -9.66 0.64 -8.89
C ILE A 85 -10.11 0.22 -10.29
N SER A 86 -11.13 0.90 -10.81
CA SER A 86 -11.61 0.75 -12.19
C SER A 86 -11.18 1.91 -13.10
N GLY A 87 -10.74 3.04 -12.52
CA GLY A 87 -10.31 4.24 -13.24
C GLY A 87 -8.80 4.53 -13.14
N THR A 88 -8.43 5.79 -13.34
CA THR A 88 -7.04 6.25 -13.20
C THR A 88 -6.81 6.91 -11.85
N LEU A 89 -5.87 6.39 -11.06
CA LEU A 89 -5.44 6.98 -9.79
C LEU A 89 -4.17 7.79 -10.00
N TYR A 90 -4.22 9.10 -9.76
CA TYR A 90 -3.06 9.98 -9.81
C TYR A 90 -2.45 10.16 -8.42
N VAL A 91 -1.16 9.85 -8.28
CA VAL A 91 -0.41 9.99 -7.03
C VAL A 91 0.69 11.01 -7.23
N TYR A 92 0.54 12.17 -6.56
CA TYR A 92 1.50 13.28 -6.63
C TYR A 92 2.50 13.31 -5.49
N GLY A 93 2.38 12.42 -4.51
CA GLY A 93 3.25 12.40 -3.34
C GLY A 93 3.04 11.18 -2.46
N ARG A 94 3.59 11.22 -1.24
CA ARG A 94 3.43 10.13 -0.29
C ARG A 94 1.99 10.11 0.24
N ALA A 95 1.33 8.97 0.10
CA ALA A 95 -0.04 8.77 0.56
C ALA A 95 -0.16 7.49 1.41
N SER A 96 -1.06 7.51 2.40
CA SER A 96 -1.41 6.37 3.23
C SER A 96 -2.93 6.24 3.27
N ILE A 97 -3.46 5.07 2.91
CA ILE A 97 -4.90 4.78 2.83
C ILE A 97 -5.17 3.53 3.65
N GLY A 98 -6.04 3.59 4.65
CA GLY A 98 -6.41 2.44 5.49
C GLY A 98 -6.82 2.83 6.90
#